data_AF-A0ABD5VQL3-F1
#
_entry.id   AF-A0ABD5VQL3-F1
#
_cell.length_a   1.000
_cell.length_b   1.000
_cell.length_c   1.000
_cell.angle_alpha   90.00
_cell.angle_beta   90.00
_cell.angle_gamma   90.00
#
_symmetry.space_group_name_H-M   'P 1'
#
loop_
_entity.id
_entity.type
_entity.pdbx_description
1 polymer ?
#
loop_
_entity_poly.entity_id
_entity_poly.type
_entity_poly.pdbx_seq_one_letter_code
_entity_poly.pdbx_strand_id
1 'polypeptide(L)' 'MTGIPVGGDVIVAVDGTPTPSQDALAQYLFRETRPGETVTLTVVRGGERLRIAVELGQRSLPRERTPSI' A
#
# COMPACT_ATOMS: atom_id res chain seq x y z
N MET A 1 15.06 16.19 -20.25
CA MET A 1 14.44 14.92 -19.85
C MET A 1 14.31 14.92 -18.33
N THR A 2 13.24 15.51 -17.80
CA THR A 2 12.96 15.43 -16.36
C THR A 2 12.35 14.06 -16.12
N GLY A 3 13.21 13.06 -15.90
CA GLY A 3 12.75 11.80 -15.32
C GLY A 3 12.04 12.16 -14.02
N ILE A 4 10.76 11.83 -13.92
CA ILE A 4 10.03 11.92 -12.66
C ILE A 4 10.92 11.22 -11.63
N PRO A 5 11.34 11.88 -10.54
CA PRO A 5 12.06 11.17 -9.50
C PRO A 5 11.10 10.12 -8.97
N VAL A 6 11.24 8.87 -9.41
CA VAL A 6 10.60 7.71 -8.79
C VAL A 6 11.32 7.44 -7.47
N GLY A 7 11.34 8.44 -6.58
CA GLY A 7 11.79 8.32 -5.20
C GLY A 7 10.70 7.66 -4.34
N GLY A 8 9.97 6.70 -4.91
CA GLY A 8 8.84 6.03 -4.30
C GLY A 8 8.85 4.55 -4.59
N ASP A 9 8.01 3.82 -3.86
CA ASP A 9 7.84 2.38 -4.02
C ASP A 9 6.71 2.07 -4.98
N VAL A 10 6.91 1.04 -5.81
CA VAL A 10 5.82 0.42 -6.57
C VAL A 10 5.48 -0.90 -5.90
N ILE A 11 4.32 -0.99 -5.26
CA ILE A 11 3.82 -2.25 -4.68
C ILE A 11 3.40 -3.16 -5.84
N VAL A 12 3.94 -4.37 -5.87
CA VAL A 12 3.66 -5.38 -6.91
C VAL A 12 3.02 -6.65 -6.35
N ALA A 13 3.11 -6.90 -5.05
CA ALA A 13 2.43 -8.01 -4.38
C ALA A 13 2.23 -7.77 -2.88
N VAL A 14 1.27 -8.48 -2.29
CA VAL A 14 1.05 -8.61 -0.84
C VAL A 14 0.99 -10.09 -0.48
N ASP A 15 1.84 -10.54 0.45
CA ASP A 15 1.98 -11.94 0.87
C ASP A 15 2.14 -12.92 -0.30
N GLY A 16 2.88 -12.46 -1.34
CA GLY A 16 3.11 -13.22 -2.56
C GLY A 16 1.97 -13.17 -3.58
N THR A 17 0.81 -12.61 -3.23
CA THR A 17 -0.31 -12.39 -4.15
C THR A 17 -0.06 -11.17 -5.04
N PRO A 18 0.02 -11.31 -6.38
CA PRO A 18 0.24 -10.18 -7.27
C PRO A 18 -0.87 -9.14 -7.21
N THR A 19 -0.50 -7.86 -7.18
CA THR A 19 -1.43 -6.73 -7.17
C THR A 19 -1.17 -5.83 -8.37
N PRO A 20 -1.68 -6.19 -9.58
CA PRO A 20 -1.37 -5.45 -10.82
C PRO A 20 -2.00 -4.06 -10.88
N SER A 21 -2.94 -3.77 -9.99
CA SER A 21 -3.70 -2.51 -9.93
C SER A 21 -3.97 -2.11 -8.49
N GLN A 22 -4.21 -0.82 -8.27
CA GLN A 22 -4.63 -0.29 -6.96
C GLN A 22 -5.92 -0.94 -6.46
N ASP A 23 -6.88 -1.21 -7.37
CA ASP A 23 -8.12 -1.90 -7.02
C ASP A 23 -7.88 -3.33 -6.53
N ALA A 24 -7.01 -4.09 -7.21
CA ALA A 24 -6.64 -5.44 -6.79
C ALA A 24 -5.99 -5.45 -5.40
N LEU A 25 -5.09 -4.48 -5.13
CA LEU A 25 -4.52 -4.29 -3.81
C LEU A 25 -5.60 -3.98 -2.75
N ALA A 26 -6.51 -3.05 -3.05
CA ALA A 26 -7.58 -2.68 -2.13
C ALA A 26 -8.53 -3.85 -1.85
N GLN A 27 -8.87 -4.64 -2.87
CA GLN A 27 -9.68 -5.84 -2.72
C GLN A 27 -8.99 -6.89 -1.85
N TYR A 28 -7.70 -7.14 -2.05
CA TYR A 28 -6.93 -8.06 -1.22
C TYR A 28 -6.94 -7.63 0.25
N LEU A 29 -6.59 -6.37 0.52
CA LEU A 29 -6.58 -5.82 1.89
C LEU A 29 -7.97 -5.90 2.53
N PHE A 30 -9.03 -5.64 1.77
CA PHE A 30 -10.39 -5.69 2.31
C PHE A 30 -10.89 -7.11 2.60
N ARG A 31 -10.54 -8.09 1.76
CA ARG A 31 -11.07 -9.46 1.84
C ARG A 31 -10.23 -10.36 2.74
N GLU A 32 -8.91 -10.19 2.69
CA GLU A 32 -7.96 -11.18 3.22
C GLU A 32 -7.24 -10.72 4.48
N THR A 33 -7.35 -9.45 4.87
CA THR A 33 -6.56 -8.90 5.98
C THR A 33 -7.41 -8.20 7.04
N ARG A 34 -6.83 -8.02 8.23
CA ARG A 34 -7.42 -7.26 9.33
C ARG A 34 -6.47 -6.16 9.82
N PRO A 35 -7.00 -5.07 10.40
CA PRO A 35 -6.15 -4.11 11.09
C PRO A 35 -5.36 -4.75 12.24
N GLY A 36 -4.11 -4.32 12.41
CA GLY A 36 -3.13 -4.91 13.34
C GLY A 36 -2.41 -6.14 12.80
N GLU A 37 -2.79 -6.64 11.62
CA GLU A 37 -2.11 -7.76 10.97
C GLU A 37 -0.82 -7.29 10.30
N THR A 38 0.22 -8.13 10.33
CA THR A 38 1.46 -7.89 9.60
C THR A 38 1.44 -8.62 8.26
N VAL A 39 1.60 -7.88 7.17
CA VAL A 39 1.69 -8.42 5.80
C VAL A 39 3.06 -8.15 5.19
N THR A 40 3.47 -8.97 4.24
CA THR A 40 4.71 -8.76 3.48
C THR A 40 4.41 -8.10 2.14
N LEU A 41 4.79 -6.84 1.99
CA LEU A 41 4.73 -6.14 0.71
C LEU A 41 5.95 -6.52 -0.13
N THR A 42 5.71 -6.85 -1.40
CA THR A 42 6.78 -6.85 -2.41
C THR A 42 6.73 -5.53 -3.14
N VAL A 43 7.83 -4.78 -3.11
CA VAL A 43 7.94 -3.47 -3.76
C VAL A 43 9.08 -3.45 -4.75
N VAL A 44 8.98 -2.59 -5.77
CA VAL A 44 10.10 -2.20 -6.62
C VAL A 44 10.57 -0.82 -6.17
N ARG A 45 11.82 -0.72 -5.68
CA ARG A 45 12.47 0.52 -5.22
C ARG A 45 13.81 0.67 -5.92
N GLY A 46 14.00 1.76 -6.66
CA GLY A 46 15.26 1.99 -7.40
C GLY A 46 15.58 0.90 -8.43
N GLY A 47 14.57 0.17 -8.92
CA GLY A 47 14.74 -0.97 -9.85
C GLY A 47 14.93 -2.32 -9.18
N GLU A 48 15.13 -2.37 -7.86
CA GLU A 48 15.28 -3.62 -7.10
C GLU A 48 13.97 -4.08 -6.48
N ARG A 49 13.77 -5.41 -6.40
CA ARG A 49 12.63 -6.01 -5.71
C ARG A 49 12.96 -6.25 -4.24
N LEU A 50 12.19 -5.63 -3.35
CA LEU A 50 12.33 -5.75 -1.90
C LEU A 50 11.07 -6.40 -1.30
N ARG A 51 11.25 -7.15 -0.21
CA ARG A 51 10.15 -7.64 0.63
C ARG A 51 10.21 -6.93 1.97
N ILE A 52 9.10 -6.28 2.35
CA ILE A 52 9.02 -5.45 3.55
C ILE A 52 7.80 -5.90 4.35
N ALA A 53 8.00 -6.29 5.60
CA ALA A 53 6.91 -6.57 6.53
C ALA A 53 6.36 -5.26 7.09
N VAL A 54 5.04 -5.08 7.06
CA VAL A 54 4.35 -3.89 7.57
C VAL A 54 3.13 -4.30 8.38
N GLU A 55 2.86 -3.60 9.48
CA GLU A 55 1.62 -3.74 10.23
C GLU A 55 0.53 -2.85 9.62
N LEU A 56 -0.65 -3.43 9.38
CA LEU A 56 -1.77 -2.74 8.75
C LEU A 56 -2.54 -1.87 9.74
N GLY A 57 -2.63 -0.58 9.45
CA GLY A 57 -3.47 0.35 10.21
C GLY A 57 -4.97 0.20 9.92
N GLN A 58 -5.80 0.72 10.82
CA GLN A 58 -7.23 0.90 10.55
C GLN A 58 -7.46 2.06 9.56
N ARG A 59 -8.29 1.84 8.54
CA ARG A 59 -8.76 2.93 7.68
C ARG A 59 -9.83 3.74 8.42
N SER A 60 -9.41 4.77 9.16
CA SER A 60 -10.35 5.76 9.69
C SER A 60 -10.97 6.55 8.53
N LEU A 61 -12.28 6.77 8.55
CA LEU A 61 -12.89 7.80 7.71
C LEU A 61 -12.24 9.15 8.06
N PRO A 62 -12.00 10.04 7.09
CA PRO A 62 -11.48 11.37 7.39
C PRO A 62 -12.34 11.99 8.49
N ARG A 63 -11.73 12.44 9.59
CA ARG A 63 -12.42 13.31 10.54
C ARG A 63 -13.01 14.45 9.70
N GLU A 64 -14.32 14.61 9.75
CA GLU A 64 -15.02 15.71 9.09
C GLU A 64 -14.19 16.97 9.34
N ARG A 65 -13.79 17.66 8.27
CA ARG A 65 -13.28 19.00 8.41
C ARG A 65 -14.42 19.76 9.06
N THR A 66 -14.39 19.95 10.38
CA THR A 66 -15.29 20.91 11.02
C THR A 66 -15.03 22.21 10.27
N PRO A 67 -16.01 22.77 9.54
CA PRO A 67 -15.84 24.11 9.02
C PRO A 67 -15.65 24.97 10.25
N SER A 68 -14.46 25.55 10.39
CA SER A 68 -14.26 26.64 11.33
C SER A 68 -15.22 27.74 10.89
N ILE A 69 -16.35 27.84 11.59
CA ILE A 69 -17.26 28.99 11.56
C ILE A 69 -16.48 30.22 12.01
#